data_AF-A0A6L9YI12-F1
#
_entry.id   AF-A0A6L9YI12-F1
#
_cell.length_a   1.000
_cell.length_b   1.000
_cell.length_c   1.000
_cell.angle_alpha   90.00
_cell.angle_beta   90.00
_cell.angle_gamma   90.00
#
_symmetry.space_group_name_H-M   'P 1'
#
loop_
_entity.id
_entity.type
_entity.pdbx_description
1 polymer ?
#
loop_
_entity_poly.entity_id
_entity_poly.type
_entity_poly.pdbx_seq_one_letter_code
_entity_poly.pdbx_strand_id
1 'polypeptide(L)' 'MSEQFTRNFKKKPTQHTLKGPRESVINSMHMLYSLGYAEIAEWTPLEPTDIPGEVVTTMTKYWLLP' A
#
# COMPACT_ATOMS: atom_id res chain seq x y z
N MET A 1 19.08 36.29 11.12
CA MET A 1 17.85 36.05 10.34
C MET A 1 17.82 34.56 10.03
N SER A 2 16.95 33.79 10.69
CA SER A 2 16.79 32.37 10.42
C SER A 2 16.02 32.21 9.11
N GLU A 3 16.66 31.63 8.09
CA GLU A 3 15.95 31.18 6.90
C GLU A 3 14.83 30.24 7.34
N GLN A 4 13.58 30.64 7.07
CA GLN A 4 12.43 29.77 7.29
C GLN A 4 12.59 28.58 6.33
N PHE A 5 12.85 27.41 6.89
CA PHE A 5 12.91 26.16 6.14
C PHE A 5 11.52 25.75 5.71
N THR A 6 10.94 26.42 4.70
CA THR A 6 9.70 25.99 4.07
C THR A 6 10.00 24.85 3.12
N ARG A 7 10.16 23.63 3.66
CA ARG A 7 10.21 22.43 2.83
C ARG A 7 8.85 22.22 2.18
N ASN A 8 8.77 22.56 0.89
CA ASN A 8 7.61 22.30 0.04
C ASN A 8 7.49 20.80 -0.30
N PHE A 9 7.38 19.94 0.72
CA PHE A 9 7.13 18.52 0.51
C PHE A 9 5.77 18.33 -0.16
N LYS A 10 5.78 17.82 -1.40
CA LYS A 10 4.54 17.49 -2.12
C LYS A 10 4.12 16.09 -1.74
N LYS A 11 2.89 15.94 -1.23
CA LYS A 11 2.26 14.63 -1.03
C LYS A 11 2.05 13.98 -2.39
N LYS A 12 2.73 12.86 -2.66
CA LYS A 12 2.51 12.05 -3.86
C LYS A 12 1.77 10.76 -3.49
N PRO A 13 0.52 10.57 -3.98
CA PRO A 13 -0.18 9.31 -3.78
C PRO A 13 0.49 8.20 -4.61
N THR A 14 0.56 6.99 -4.06
CA THR A 14 1.02 5.79 -4.76
C THR A 14 0.10 4.64 -4.42
N GLN A 15 -0.58 4.12 -5.44
CA GLN A 15 -1.41 2.93 -5.32
C GLN A 15 -0.51 1.69 -5.40
N HIS A 16 -0.70 0.77 -4.46
CA HIS A 16 -0.08 -0.56 -4.47
C HIS A 16 -1.17 -1.58 -4.72
N THR A 17 -0.90 -2.56 -5.57
CA THR A 17 -1.82 -3.63 -5.91
C THR A 17 -1.14 -4.96 -5.65
N LEU A 18 -1.78 -5.81 -4.84
CA LEU A 18 -1.41 -7.21 -4.71
C LEU A 18 -2.44 -8.03 -5.48
N LYS A 19 -1.96 -8.87 -6.39
CA LYS A 19 -2.79 -9.74 -7.24
C LYS A 19 -2.11 -11.09 -7.34
N GLY A 20 -2.84 -12.18 -7.09
CA GLY A 20 -2.30 -13.53 -7.11
C GLY A 20 -3.16 -14.53 -6.33
N PRO A 21 -2.68 -15.76 -6.13
CA PRO A 21 -3.36 -16.75 -5.30
C PRO A 21 -3.69 -16.19 -3.91
N ARG A 22 -4.89 -16.51 -3.40
CA ARG A 22 -5.38 -15.96 -2.12
C ARG A 22 -4.37 -16.07 -0.97
N GLU A 23 -3.71 -17.22 -0.83
CA GLU A 23 -2.71 -17.45 0.21
C GLU A 23 -1.49 -16.53 0.04
N SER A 24 -0.97 -16.39 -1.17
CA SER A 24 0.18 -15.52 -1.45
C SER A 24 -0.14 -14.04 -1.20
N VAL A 25 -1.35 -13.60 -1.52
CA VAL A 25 -1.81 -12.21 -1.26
C VAL A 25 -1.92 -11.97 0.25
N ILE A 26 -2.57 -12.88 0.99
CA ILE A 26 -2.71 -12.76 2.46
C ILE A 26 -1.35 -12.76 3.14
N ASN A 27 -0.44 -13.66 2.75
CA ASN A 27 0.91 -13.71 3.30
C ASN A 27 1.70 -12.43 3.00
N SER A 28 1.53 -11.87 1.80
CA SER A 28 2.15 -10.59 1.44
C SER A 28 1.63 -9.43 2.30
N MET A 29 0.31 -9.38 2.57
CA MET A 29 -0.28 -8.38 3.47
C MET A 29 0.29 -8.50 4.88
N HIS A 30 0.36 -9.72 5.44
CA HIS A 30 0.93 -9.94 6.78
C HIS A 30 2.42 -9.65 6.84
N MET A 31 3.19 -9.96 5.79
CA MET A 31 4.60 -9.60 5.70
C MET A 31 4.78 -8.08 5.73
N LEU A 32 4.04 -7.34 4.92
CA LEU A 32 4.11 -5.88 4.89
C LEU A 32 3.67 -5.25 6.22
N TYR A 33 2.68 -5.84 6.89
CA TYR A 33 2.31 -5.48 8.25
C TYR A 33 3.43 -5.71 9.26
N SER A 34 4.06 -6.88 9.24
CA SER A 34 5.16 -7.22 10.16
C SER A 34 6.38 -6.30 10.01
N LEU A 35 6.59 -5.77 8.79
CA LEU A 35 7.68 -4.83 8.48
C LEU A 35 7.32 -3.38 8.84
N GLY A 36 6.12 -3.12 9.39
CA GLY A 36 5.61 -1.78 9.65
C GLY A 36 5.36 -0.97 8.38
N TYR A 37 5.27 -1.64 7.22
CA TYR A 37 5.06 -0.97 5.94
C TYR A 37 3.60 -0.60 5.73
N ALA A 38 2.63 -1.43 6.12
CA ALA A 38 1.21 -1.13 5.94
C ALA A 38 0.36 -1.84 6.99
N GLU A 39 -0.68 -1.19 7.49
CA GLU A 39 -1.71 -1.80 8.33
C GLU A 39 -2.61 -2.71 7.49
N ILE A 40 -3.11 -3.81 8.08
CA ILE A 40 -4.03 -4.71 7.37
C ILE A 40 -5.30 -3.98 6.92
N ALA A 41 -5.78 -3.02 7.71
CA ALA A 41 -6.97 -2.23 7.41
C ALA A 41 -6.76 -1.15 6.32
N GLU A 42 -5.52 -0.88 5.89
CA GLU A 42 -5.25 0.05 4.77
C GLU A 42 -5.56 -0.58 3.40
N TRP A 43 -5.64 -1.91 3.34
CA TRP A 43 -5.96 -2.65 2.13
C TRP A 43 -7.48 -2.71 1.92
N THR A 44 -7.91 -2.62 0.67
CA THR A 44 -9.30 -2.91 0.30
C THR A 44 -9.62 -4.39 0.57
N PRO A 45 -10.91 -4.75 0.71
CA PRO A 45 -11.32 -6.15 0.71
C PRO A 45 -10.71 -6.92 -0.48
N LEU A 46 -10.44 -8.22 -0.26
CA LEU A 46 -9.98 -9.12 -1.32
C LEU A 46 -11.13 -9.36 -2.30
N GLU A 47 -10.95 -8.91 -3.54
CA GLU A 47 -11.91 -9.13 -4.62
C GLU A 47 -11.43 -10.29 -5.52
N PRO A 48 -12.32 -11.16 -6.02
CA PRO A 48 -11.96 -12.18 -6.99
C PRO A 48 -11.55 -11.53 -8.33
N THR A 49 -10.71 -12.22 -9.10
CA THR A 49 -10.39 -11.83 -10.48
C THR A 49 -11.04 -12.81 -11.46
N ASP A 50 -10.80 -12.61 -12.76
CA ASP A 50 -11.25 -13.52 -13.82
C ASP A 50 -10.54 -14.90 -13.77
N ILE A 51 -9.48 -15.03 -12.96
CA ILE A 51 -8.72 -16.28 -12.79
C ILE A 51 -9.19 -16.99 -11.51
N PRO A 52 -9.72 -18.22 -11.59
CA PRO A 52 -10.17 -18.97 -10.42
C PRO A 52 -9.08 -19.12 -9.35
N GLY A 53 -9.41 -18.74 -8.12
CA GLY A 53 -8.49 -18.81 -6.97
C GLY A 53 -7.55 -17.61 -6.83
N GLU A 54 -7.53 -16.71 -7.82
CA GLU A 54 -6.79 -15.45 -7.76
C GLU A 54 -7.66 -14.34 -7.15
N VAL A 55 -7.03 -13.50 -6.33
CA VAL A 55 -7.65 -12.34 -5.72
C VAL A 55 -6.80 -11.10 -5.96
N VAL A 56 -7.42 -9.93 -5.83
CA VAL A 56 -6.76 -8.64 -5.88
C VAL A 56 -7.17 -7.77 -4.68
N THR A 57 -6.22 -7.00 -4.19
CA THR A 57 -6.45 -5.92 -3.22
C THR A 57 -5.54 -4.75 -3.51
N THR A 58 -5.99 -3.55 -3.13
CA THR A 58 -5.24 -2.31 -3.34
C THR A 58 -5.14 -1.51 -2.05
N MET A 59 -4.10 -0.68 -1.95
CA MET A 59 -4.00 0.38 -0.94
C MET A 59 -3.40 1.63 -1.57
N THR A 60 -3.59 2.79 -0.95
CA THR A 60 -2.94 4.05 -1.39
C THR A 60 -2.14 4.64 -0.25
N LYS A 61 -0.83 4.83 -0.47
CA LYS A 61 0.06 5.54 0.46
C LYS A 61 0.40 6.92 -0.06
N TYR A 62 0.60 7.89 0.84
CA TYR A 62 1.01 9.25 0.49
C TYR A 62 2.45 9.50 0.93
N TRP A 63 3.33 9.74 -0.03
CA TRP A 63 4.74 10.01 0.24
C TRP A 63 5.00 11.51 0.31
N LEU A 64 5.77 11.93 1.32
CA LEU A 64 6.34 13.27 1.39
C LEU A 64 7.73 13.21 0.74
N LEU A 65 7.79 13.59 -0.53
CA LEU A 65 9.03 13.63 -1.29
C LEU A 65 9.54 15.07 -1.40
N PRO A 66 10.87 15.28 -1.34
CA PRO A 66 11.48 16.61 -1.44
C PRO A 66 11.23 17.27 -2.81
#